data_AF-A0A3B9Z5A9-F1
#
_entry.id   AF-A0A3B9Z5A9-F1
#
_cell.length_a   1.000
_cell.length_b   1.000
_cell.length_c   1.000
_cell.angle_alpha   90.00
_cell.angle_beta   90.00
_cell.angle_gamma   90.00
#
_symmetry.space_group_name_H-M   'P 1'
#
loop_
_entity.id
_entity.type
_entity.pdbx_description
1 polymer ?
#
loop_
_entity_poly.entity_id
_entity_poly.type
_entity_poly.pdbx_seq_one_letter_code
_entity_poly.pdbx_strand_id
1 'polypeptide(L)'
;MVPRGENKMVSPITSPDDADDAIASDHEAPVEDVWDVTGELGEEPVAAALPVPEGGPTSGFASTTTDRMARLRSLVRIQGLTIEEAAREIGVDPIVANLWLRLPETFWSTGGAPITTPAVPTPLTTAPIGGVRRVLSCRVPAPAFERLRVGDGTVIDRALAALEVGLQQLDGGMALPVSGSGWRGFTRSVALTVEGDAYVRLREIAENSFNDDLRDAAGWLIARGVGVAMTNPVPVRPVAAAPAPASLAAGSAPDTAPRAVRPPAAPTTSTQKAVATVATETVSAESQTEEAAPAVEAPTARLIAAVRRRSEPRAPLPPDDSAPDGDELRRRREIVAVSQRDLAAASGLSRGLVAEVERGRRRHVLTRARIAETLDSLAAKKGVSLAIEAPAVAV
;
A
#
# COMPACT_ATOMS: atom_id res chain seq x y z
N MET A 1 -54.80 -11.38 -17.25
CA MET A 1 -55.43 -11.32 -15.91
C MET A 1 -54.70 -12.31 -15.01
N VAL A 2 -53.83 -11.82 -14.15
CA VAL A 2 -53.06 -12.61 -13.18
C VAL A 2 -53.50 -12.14 -11.79
N PRO A 3 -53.95 -13.02 -10.89
CA PRO A 3 -54.48 -12.59 -9.60
C PRO A 3 -53.36 -12.22 -8.62
N ARG A 4 -53.60 -11.11 -7.91
CA ARG A 4 -52.83 -10.59 -6.77
C ARG A 4 -52.86 -11.59 -5.62
N GLY A 5 -51.68 -12.01 -5.15
CA GLY A 5 -51.52 -12.67 -3.87
C GLY A 5 -51.40 -11.65 -2.74
N GLU A 6 -52.32 -11.73 -1.79
CA GLU A 6 -52.35 -10.99 -0.53
C GLU A 6 -51.23 -11.48 0.40
N ASN A 7 -50.38 -10.56 0.87
CA ASN A 7 -49.44 -10.85 1.96
C ASN A 7 -50.02 -10.34 3.28
N LYS A 8 -50.29 -11.32 4.14
CA LYS A 8 -50.92 -11.23 5.45
C LYS A 8 -49.93 -10.69 6.47
N MET A 9 -50.35 -9.64 7.18
CA MET A 9 -49.70 -9.13 8.39
C MET A 9 -49.61 -10.23 9.46
N VAL A 10 -48.42 -10.43 10.02
CA VAL A 10 -48.24 -11.09 11.33
C VAL A 10 -47.15 -10.34 12.09
N SER A 11 -47.57 -9.60 13.11
CA SER A 11 -46.75 -9.25 14.28
C SER A 11 -47.09 -10.24 15.39
N PRO A 12 -46.13 -10.59 16.27
CA PRO A 12 -46.23 -10.19 17.69
C PRO A 12 -44.86 -9.80 18.27
N ILE A 13 -44.73 -8.75 19.08
CA ILE A 13 -44.97 -8.70 20.54
C ILE A 13 -44.26 -9.85 21.29
N THR A 14 -43.15 -9.51 21.96
CA THR A 14 -42.84 -9.94 23.35
C THR A 14 -41.61 -9.19 23.86
N SER A 15 -41.82 -8.28 24.82
CA SER A 15 -40.87 -7.91 25.87
C SER A 15 -41.07 -8.86 27.06
N PRO A 16 -40.00 -9.13 27.82
CA PRO A 16 -40.05 -8.96 29.28
C PRO A 16 -38.78 -8.24 29.78
N ASP A 17 -38.90 -7.18 30.58
CA ASP A 17 -39.13 -7.17 32.04
C ASP A 17 -38.05 -7.91 32.84
N ASP A 18 -37.38 -7.10 33.67
CA ASP A 18 -36.96 -7.35 35.05
C ASP A 18 -35.98 -8.48 35.39
N ALA A 19 -34.75 -8.08 35.70
CA ALA A 19 -33.97 -8.67 36.79
C ALA A 19 -33.00 -7.63 37.36
N ASP A 20 -33.50 -6.86 38.32
CA ASP A 20 -32.69 -6.27 39.38
C ASP A 20 -31.97 -7.39 40.12
N ASP A 21 -30.63 -7.38 40.12
CA ASP A 21 -29.85 -8.08 41.14
C ASP A 21 -28.83 -7.11 41.75
N ALA A 22 -29.23 -6.60 42.91
CA ALA A 22 -28.38 -5.89 43.83
C ALA A 22 -27.39 -6.88 44.47
N ILE A 23 -26.09 -6.72 44.20
CA ILE A 23 -25.03 -7.27 45.04
C ILE A 23 -24.27 -6.09 45.65
N ALA A 24 -24.76 -5.69 46.82
CA ALA A 24 -23.96 -5.02 47.82
C ALA A 24 -23.05 -6.08 48.46
N SER A 25 -21.74 -5.90 48.36
CA SER A 25 -20.77 -6.53 49.25
C SER A 25 -19.66 -5.54 49.54
N ASP A 26 -19.78 -4.94 50.72
CA ASP A 26 -18.70 -4.34 51.49
C ASP A 26 -17.44 -5.21 51.51
N HIS A 27 -16.29 -4.61 51.27
CA HIS A 27 -15.03 -5.06 51.88
C HIS A 27 -14.11 -3.87 52.12
N GLU A 28 -14.25 -3.29 53.31
CA GLU A 28 -13.23 -2.45 53.94
C GLU A 28 -12.04 -3.31 54.40
N ALA A 29 -10.87 -3.01 53.82
CA ALA A 29 -9.58 -2.74 54.49
C ALA A 29 -8.90 -3.86 55.34
N PRO A 30 -7.71 -3.59 55.94
CA PRO A 30 -6.40 -3.86 55.34
C PRO A 30 -5.50 -4.76 56.22
N VAL A 31 -4.49 -5.42 55.63
CA VAL A 31 -3.42 -6.05 56.42
C VAL A 31 -2.07 -5.77 55.78
N GLU A 32 -1.28 -4.96 56.50
CA GLU A 32 0.16 -4.84 56.35
C GLU A 32 0.83 -6.14 56.85
N ASP A 33 1.83 -6.65 56.13
CA ASP A 33 2.88 -7.55 56.65
C ASP A 33 4.01 -7.57 55.59
N VAL A 34 5.05 -6.75 55.70
CA VAL A 34 6.28 -6.98 56.50
C VAL A 34 6.85 -8.38 56.28
N TRP A 35 7.70 -8.51 55.26
CA TRP A 35 8.74 -9.55 55.22
C TRP A 35 10.06 -8.95 54.74
N ASP A 36 10.80 -8.39 55.71
CA ASP A 36 12.26 -8.39 55.68
C ASP A 36 12.73 -9.84 55.79
N VAL A 37 13.44 -10.34 54.77
CA VAL A 37 14.27 -11.55 54.88
C VAL A 37 15.65 -11.22 54.34
N THR A 38 16.49 -10.74 55.25
CA THR A 38 17.94 -10.90 55.20
C THR A 38 18.26 -12.23 55.90
N GLY A 39 18.91 -13.15 55.18
CA GLY A 39 19.41 -14.43 55.72
C GLY A 39 20.33 -15.04 54.66
N GLU A 40 21.62 -14.81 54.80
CA GLU A 40 22.59 -15.72 55.42
C GLU A 40 23.17 -16.75 54.45
N LEU A 41 24.41 -16.46 54.11
CA LEU A 41 25.51 -17.31 53.67
C LEU A 41 25.37 -18.78 54.07
N GLY A 42 25.11 -19.64 53.08
CA GLY A 42 25.37 -21.07 53.14
C GLY A 42 26.51 -21.41 52.18
N GLU A 43 27.71 -21.61 52.73
CA GLU A 43 28.82 -22.28 52.05
C GLU A 43 28.42 -23.74 51.77
N GLU A 44 28.40 -24.15 50.50
CA GLU A 44 28.29 -25.57 50.12
C GLU A 44 29.57 -26.05 49.40
N PRO A 45 29.92 -27.34 49.60
CA PRO A 45 31.27 -27.85 49.40
C PRO A 45 31.59 -28.20 47.94
N VAL A 46 32.89 -28.10 47.68
CA VAL A 46 33.62 -28.53 46.49
C VAL A 46 33.25 -29.96 46.07
N ALA A 47 32.45 -30.09 45.00
CA ALA A 47 32.15 -31.37 44.35
C ALA A 47 32.69 -31.38 42.90
N ALA A 48 33.73 -32.19 42.73
CA ALA A 48 34.15 -32.93 41.53
C ALA A 48 33.94 -32.28 40.15
N ALA A 49 35.08 -31.85 39.58
CA ALA A 49 35.26 -31.52 38.18
C ALA A 49 34.69 -32.60 37.24
N LEU A 50 33.65 -32.24 36.48
CA LEU A 50 33.23 -32.95 35.29
C LEU A 50 34.19 -32.63 34.13
N PRO A 51 34.54 -33.60 33.28
CA PRO A 51 35.40 -33.36 32.12
C PRO A 51 34.69 -32.45 31.12
N VAL A 52 35.29 -31.28 30.89
CA VAL A 52 34.92 -30.36 29.80
C VAL A 52 35.18 -31.09 28.48
N PRO A 53 34.18 -31.29 27.61
CA PRO A 53 34.44 -31.77 26.27
C PRO A 53 35.21 -30.68 25.51
N GLU A 54 36.50 -30.92 25.29
CA GLU A 54 37.33 -30.16 24.35
C GLU A 54 36.84 -30.39 22.91
N GLY A 55 35.76 -29.69 22.56
CA GLY A 55 35.22 -29.60 21.21
C GLY A 55 35.07 -28.14 20.85
N GLY A 56 36.18 -27.42 20.78
CA GLY A 56 36.18 -26.04 20.29
C GLY A 56 35.51 -25.98 18.90
N PRO A 57 34.63 -25.00 18.64
CA PRO A 57 34.01 -24.85 17.32
C PRO A 57 35.13 -24.60 16.33
N THR A 58 35.39 -25.60 15.49
CA THR A 58 36.26 -25.47 14.33
C THR A 58 35.78 -24.24 13.56
N SER A 59 36.69 -23.28 13.41
CA SER A 59 36.50 -22.04 12.68
C SER A 59 36.26 -22.37 11.20
N GLY A 60 35.05 -22.80 10.88
CA GLY A 60 34.58 -23.00 9.53
C GLY A 60 34.40 -21.63 8.90
N PHE A 61 35.12 -21.41 7.80
CA PHE A 61 34.89 -20.33 6.83
C PHE A 61 33.41 -19.94 6.80
N ALA A 62 33.12 -18.65 6.90
CA ALA A 62 31.76 -18.11 6.91
C ALA A 62 31.01 -18.57 5.65
N SER A 63 30.37 -19.75 5.73
CA SER A 63 29.58 -20.31 4.65
C SER A 63 28.51 -19.29 4.30
N THR A 64 28.40 -18.95 3.03
CA THR A 64 27.39 -17.98 2.61
C THR A 64 26.01 -18.54 2.96
N THR A 65 25.03 -17.67 3.18
CA THR A 65 23.64 -18.09 3.47
C THR A 65 23.12 -19.06 2.40
N THR A 66 23.55 -18.88 1.15
CA THR A 66 23.23 -19.74 0.01
C THR A 66 23.78 -21.16 0.17
N ASP A 67 25.02 -21.31 0.63
CA ASP A 67 25.62 -22.63 0.87
C ASP A 67 24.91 -23.37 2.01
N ARG A 68 24.53 -22.65 3.07
CA ARG A 68 23.73 -23.21 4.18
C ARG A 68 22.35 -23.69 3.70
N MET A 69 21.69 -22.91 2.85
CA MET A 69 20.40 -23.29 2.24
C MET A 69 20.52 -24.55 1.35
N ALA A 70 21.55 -24.60 0.50
CA ALA A 70 21.80 -25.74 -0.37
C ALA A 70 22.07 -27.01 0.44
N ARG A 71 22.89 -26.91 1.49
CA ARG A 71 23.17 -28.01 2.42
C ARG A 71 21.91 -28.46 3.15
N LEU A 72 21.05 -27.53 3.60
CA LEU A 72 19.80 -27.86 4.30
C LEU A 72 18.88 -28.71 3.42
N ARG A 73 18.74 -28.35 2.15
CA ARG A 73 17.93 -29.12 1.20
C ARG A 73 18.52 -30.50 0.90
N SER A 74 19.85 -30.60 0.83
CA SER A 74 20.54 -31.88 0.65
C SER A 74 20.28 -32.82 1.84
N LEU A 75 20.44 -32.33 3.07
CA LEU A 75 20.16 -33.11 4.29
C LEU A 75 18.71 -33.60 4.35
N VAL A 76 17.74 -32.72 4.08
CA VAL A 76 16.32 -33.09 4.18
C VAL A 76 15.87 -34.00 3.04
N ARG A 77 16.27 -33.73 1.80
CA ARG A 77 15.73 -34.46 0.62
C ARG A 77 16.53 -35.68 0.23
N ILE A 78 17.86 -35.60 0.31
CA ILE A 78 18.74 -36.70 -0.12
C ILE A 78 18.99 -37.64 1.04
N GLN A 79 19.26 -37.09 2.24
CA GLN A 79 19.58 -37.90 3.41
C GLN A 79 18.35 -38.21 4.28
N GLY A 80 17.20 -37.58 4.02
CA GLY A 80 15.94 -37.87 4.72
C GLY A 80 15.91 -37.38 6.17
N LEU A 81 16.79 -36.47 6.57
CA LEU A 81 16.77 -35.91 7.93
C LEU A 81 15.50 -35.10 8.16
N THR A 82 15.05 -35.09 9.42
CA THR A 82 14.00 -34.17 9.83
C THR A 82 14.49 -32.71 9.72
N ILE A 83 13.57 -31.77 9.53
CA ILE A 83 13.91 -30.34 9.36
C ILE A 83 14.68 -29.82 10.59
N GLU A 84 14.32 -30.29 11.79
CA GLU A 84 14.94 -29.89 13.06
C GLU A 84 16.38 -30.39 13.19
N GLU A 85 16.65 -31.64 12.80
CA GLU A 85 18.00 -32.20 12.81
C GLU A 85 18.89 -31.53 11.76
N ALA A 86 18.37 -31.33 10.54
CA ALA A 86 19.10 -30.64 9.48
C ALA A 86 19.38 -29.16 9.82
N ALA A 87 18.43 -28.49 10.50
CA ALA A 87 18.61 -27.12 10.98
C ALA A 87 19.68 -27.04 12.08
N ARG A 88 19.70 -28.00 13.01
CA ARG A 88 20.72 -28.12 14.06
C ARG A 88 22.12 -28.36 13.47
N GLU A 89 22.24 -29.23 12.47
CA GLU A 89 23.52 -29.50 11.80
C GLU A 89 24.09 -28.26 11.11
N ILE A 90 23.23 -27.41 10.56
CA ILE A 90 23.64 -26.21 9.81
C ILE A 90 23.78 -24.98 10.72
N GLY A 91 23.31 -25.06 11.96
CA GLY A 91 23.30 -23.94 12.91
C GLY A 91 22.30 -22.85 12.53
N VAL A 92 21.11 -23.25 12.05
CA VAL A 92 20.02 -22.34 11.66
C VAL A 92 18.78 -22.68 12.49
N ASP A 93 17.98 -21.66 12.81
CA ASP A 93 16.72 -21.85 13.52
C ASP A 93 15.74 -22.71 12.70
N PRO A 94 15.03 -23.69 13.30
CA PRO A 94 14.08 -24.55 12.59
C PRO A 94 12.99 -23.80 11.82
N ILE A 95 12.55 -22.63 12.29
CA ILE A 95 11.57 -21.77 11.63
C ILE A 95 12.16 -21.20 10.34
N VAL A 96 13.41 -20.74 10.40
CA VAL A 96 14.14 -20.22 9.23
C VAL A 96 14.39 -21.33 8.22
N ALA A 97 14.76 -22.53 8.69
CA ALA A 97 14.93 -23.71 7.85
C ALA A 97 13.62 -24.07 7.11
N ASN A 98 12.48 -24.08 7.81
CA ASN A 98 11.17 -24.33 7.21
C ASN A 98 10.82 -23.26 6.15
N LEU A 99 11.10 -21.98 6.44
CA LEU A 99 10.90 -20.91 5.46
C LEU A 99 11.76 -21.14 4.20
N TRP A 100 13.04 -21.47 4.35
CA TRP A 100 13.95 -21.75 3.24
C TRP A 100 13.52 -22.94 2.38
N LEU A 101 12.94 -23.98 2.99
CA LEU A 101 12.43 -25.15 2.28
C LEU A 101 11.14 -24.85 1.49
N ARG A 102 10.34 -23.86 1.92
CA ARG A 102 9.11 -23.45 1.21
C ARG A 102 9.37 -22.58 -0.01
N LEU A 103 10.53 -21.95 -0.11
CA LEU A 103 10.77 -21.02 -1.21
C LEU A 103 11.14 -21.76 -2.52
N PRO A 104 10.59 -21.36 -3.70
CA PRO A 104 10.80 -22.07 -4.96
C PRO A 104 12.26 -22.12 -5.39
N GLU A 105 12.74 -23.23 -5.95
CA GLU A 105 14.16 -23.42 -6.34
C GLU A 105 14.72 -22.37 -7.31
N THR A 106 13.84 -21.75 -8.10
CA THR A 106 14.17 -20.73 -9.09
C THR A 106 14.84 -19.49 -8.51
N PHE A 107 14.66 -19.21 -7.22
CA PHE A 107 15.21 -18.04 -6.56
C PHE A 107 16.68 -18.20 -6.13
N TRP A 108 17.28 -19.40 -6.23
CA TRP A 108 18.63 -19.67 -5.67
C TRP A 108 19.54 -20.48 -6.59
N SER A 109 19.15 -20.73 -7.84
CA SER A 109 20.09 -21.25 -8.85
C SER A 109 21.09 -20.15 -9.21
N THR A 110 22.06 -19.93 -8.33
CA THR A 110 23.29 -19.19 -8.65
C THR A 110 24.14 -20.07 -9.55
N GLY A 111 23.87 -20.01 -10.86
CA GLY A 111 24.82 -20.30 -11.93
C GLY A 111 25.52 -21.66 -11.93
N GLY A 112 25.18 -22.48 -12.93
CA GLY A 112 26.10 -23.50 -13.45
C GLY A 112 25.80 -24.92 -13.00
N ALA A 113 24.91 -25.60 -13.72
CA ALA A 113 24.97 -27.05 -13.76
C ALA A 113 26.28 -27.48 -14.45
N PRO A 114 27.07 -28.42 -13.90
CA PRO A 114 28.18 -29.04 -14.62
C PRO A 114 27.61 -29.89 -15.74
N ILE A 115 27.73 -29.39 -16.98
CA ILE A 115 27.39 -30.13 -18.20
C ILE A 115 28.37 -31.32 -18.29
N THR A 116 27.87 -32.51 -17.96
CA THR A 116 28.63 -33.75 -18.09
C THR A 116 28.29 -34.39 -19.44
N THR A 117 28.85 -33.84 -20.52
CA THR A 117 29.05 -34.52 -21.82
C THR A 117 29.82 -33.59 -22.76
N PRO A 118 30.92 -34.03 -23.40
CA PRO A 118 31.67 -33.20 -24.35
C PRO A 118 30.91 -33.14 -25.69
N ALA A 119 29.86 -32.32 -25.74
CA ALA A 119 29.34 -31.84 -27.01
C ALA A 119 30.28 -30.74 -27.53
N VAL A 120 30.69 -30.91 -28.78
CA VAL A 120 31.45 -29.96 -29.60
C VAL A 120 31.11 -28.51 -29.21
N PRO A 121 32.10 -27.64 -28.92
CA PRO A 121 31.85 -26.29 -28.49
C PRO A 121 31.13 -25.52 -29.59
N THR A 122 29.81 -25.45 -29.48
CA THR A 122 29.02 -24.44 -30.17
C THR A 122 29.59 -23.11 -29.69
N PRO A 123 30.08 -22.23 -30.58
CA PRO A 123 30.61 -20.94 -30.16
C PRO A 123 29.54 -20.26 -29.32
N LEU A 124 29.91 -19.93 -28.08
CA LEU A 124 29.07 -19.18 -27.16
C LEU A 124 28.55 -17.98 -27.95
N THR A 125 27.26 -18.04 -28.30
CA THR A 125 26.54 -16.91 -28.87
C THR A 125 26.85 -15.74 -27.97
N THR A 126 27.54 -14.76 -28.55
CA THR A 126 27.95 -13.51 -27.93
C THR A 126 26.84 -13.06 -27.01
N ALA A 127 27.13 -12.97 -25.70
CA ALA A 127 26.21 -12.38 -24.75
C ALA A 127 25.73 -11.07 -25.39
N PRO A 128 24.40 -10.86 -25.52
CA PRO A 128 23.93 -9.65 -26.13
C PRO A 128 24.62 -8.50 -25.40
N ILE A 129 25.27 -7.61 -26.15
CA ILE A 129 25.86 -6.37 -25.65
C ILE A 129 24.70 -5.44 -25.27
N GLY A 130 23.77 -5.96 -24.46
CA GLY A 130 22.52 -5.35 -24.09
C GLY A 130 22.82 -4.43 -22.93
N GLY A 131 22.51 -3.16 -23.12
CA GLY A 131 22.65 -2.14 -22.08
C GLY A 131 22.00 -2.55 -20.77
N VAL A 132 22.39 -1.86 -19.69
CA VAL A 132 21.87 -2.09 -18.34
C VAL A 132 20.34 -2.04 -18.36
N ARG A 133 19.69 -3.19 -18.09
CA ARG A 133 18.23 -3.29 -17.96
C ARG A 133 17.82 -3.09 -16.51
N ARG A 134 16.76 -2.31 -16.28
CA ARG A 134 16.18 -2.06 -14.96
C ARG A 134 14.78 -2.64 -14.88
N VAL A 135 14.45 -3.25 -13.74
CA VAL A 135 13.09 -3.72 -13.47
C VAL A 135 12.30 -2.56 -12.86
N LEU A 136 11.20 -2.18 -13.51
CA LEU A 136 10.30 -1.10 -13.08
C LEU A 136 8.90 -1.65 -12.81
N SER A 137 8.27 -1.22 -11.72
CA SER A 137 6.85 -1.49 -11.45
C SER A 137 6.01 -0.29 -11.87
N CYS A 138 5.17 -0.45 -12.89
CA CYS A 138 4.33 0.59 -13.48
C CYS A 138 2.89 0.49 -12.98
N ARG A 139 2.17 1.62 -12.90
CA ARG A 139 0.73 1.67 -12.58
C ARG A 139 -0.08 1.99 -13.82
N VAL A 140 -0.52 0.96 -14.52
CA VAL A 140 -1.25 1.09 -15.79
C VAL A 140 -2.73 1.35 -15.51
N PRO A 141 -3.35 2.39 -16.09
CA PRO A 141 -4.79 2.61 -15.99
C PRO A 141 -5.58 1.39 -16.47
N ALA A 142 -6.68 1.04 -15.78
CA ALA A 142 -7.53 -0.08 -16.15
C ALA A 142 -7.92 -0.14 -17.65
N PRO A 143 -8.36 0.94 -18.33
CA PRO A 143 -8.71 0.85 -19.76
C PRO A 143 -7.52 0.50 -20.65
N ALA A 144 -6.32 0.99 -20.33
CA ALA A 144 -5.11 0.64 -21.05
C ALA A 144 -4.71 -0.82 -20.77
N PHE A 145 -4.85 -1.27 -19.53
CA PHE A 145 -4.57 -2.65 -19.15
C PHE A 145 -5.51 -3.66 -19.86
N GLU A 146 -6.80 -3.34 -20.00
CA GLU A 146 -7.72 -4.21 -20.76
C GLU A 146 -7.33 -4.29 -22.24
N ARG A 147 -6.88 -3.19 -22.86
CA ARG A 147 -6.33 -3.23 -24.24
C ARG A 147 -5.07 -4.09 -24.34
N LEU A 148 -4.19 -3.99 -23.35
CA LEU A 148 -3.00 -4.85 -23.23
C LEU A 148 -3.35 -6.33 -22.99
N ARG A 149 -4.60 -6.70 -22.70
CA ARG A 149 -5.01 -8.10 -22.60
C ARG A 149 -5.55 -8.67 -23.90
N VAL A 150 -6.24 -7.86 -24.71
CA VAL A 150 -7.07 -8.33 -25.84
C VAL A 150 -6.27 -8.77 -27.08
N GLY A 151 -5.11 -8.17 -27.37
CA GLY A 151 -4.22 -8.60 -28.47
C GLY A 151 -3.40 -9.89 -28.23
N ASP A 152 -2.64 -10.28 -29.25
CA ASP A 152 -1.76 -11.45 -29.23
C ASP A 152 -0.45 -11.19 -28.45
N GLY A 153 0.07 -12.21 -27.77
CA GLY A 153 1.31 -12.13 -26.98
C GLY A 153 1.10 -11.83 -25.50
N THR A 154 2.21 -11.78 -24.74
CA THR A 154 2.14 -11.53 -23.30
C THR A 154 1.78 -10.08 -23.00
N VAL A 155 1.17 -9.83 -21.85
CA VAL A 155 0.87 -8.46 -21.37
C VAL A 155 2.15 -7.65 -21.19
N ILE A 156 3.26 -8.31 -20.84
CA ILE A 156 4.56 -7.68 -20.59
C ILE A 156 5.16 -7.19 -21.90
N ASP A 157 5.21 -8.03 -22.93
CA ASP A 157 5.79 -7.65 -24.24
C ASP A 157 5.01 -6.50 -24.88
N ARG A 158 3.67 -6.54 -24.78
CA ARG A 158 2.80 -5.48 -25.28
C ARG A 158 2.94 -4.18 -24.49
N ALA A 159 3.12 -4.27 -23.17
CA ALA A 159 3.37 -3.10 -22.35
C ALA A 159 4.72 -2.45 -22.66
N LEU A 160 5.76 -3.25 -22.96
CA LEU A 160 7.04 -2.74 -23.44
C LEU A 160 6.92 -2.06 -24.81
N ALA A 161 6.29 -2.71 -25.78
CA ALA A 161 6.04 -2.11 -27.09
C ALA A 161 5.21 -0.81 -26.98
N ALA A 162 4.19 -0.79 -26.13
CA ALA A 162 3.39 0.41 -25.87
C ALA A 162 4.21 1.51 -25.18
N LEU A 163 5.10 1.17 -24.25
CA LEU A 163 6.00 2.15 -23.62
C LEU A 163 6.91 2.80 -24.68
N GLU A 164 7.49 2.02 -25.58
CA GLU A 164 8.34 2.51 -26.68
C GLU A 164 7.56 3.43 -27.63
N VAL A 165 6.36 3.03 -28.05
CA VAL A 165 5.47 3.86 -28.87
C VAL A 165 5.12 5.16 -28.13
N GLY A 166 4.84 5.09 -26.83
CA GLY A 166 4.56 6.25 -26.00
C GLY A 166 5.73 7.24 -25.94
N LEU A 167 6.96 6.74 -25.83
CA LEU A 167 8.18 7.55 -25.85
C LEU A 167 8.43 8.18 -27.23
N GLN A 168 8.25 7.43 -28.32
CA GLN A 168 8.39 7.94 -29.68
C GLN A 168 7.38 9.04 -29.99
N GLN A 169 6.14 8.90 -29.52
CA GLN A 169 5.10 9.92 -29.68
C GLN A 169 5.41 11.24 -28.96
N LEU A 170 6.24 11.21 -27.91
CA LEU A 170 6.73 12.44 -27.28
C LEU A 170 7.80 13.13 -28.12
N ASP A 171 8.69 12.37 -28.75
CA ASP A 171 9.74 12.94 -29.63
C ASP A 171 9.14 13.60 -30.87
N GLY A 172 8.03 13.08 -31.38
CA GLY A 172 7.34 13.62 -32.56
C GLY A 172 6.68 14.99 -32.37
N GLY A 173 6.85 15.65 -31.21
CA GLY A 173 6.32 17.00 -30.97
C GLY A 173 4.79 17.09 -30.97
N MET A 174 4.09 15.95 -30.84
CA MET A 174 2.63 15.90 -30.76
C MET A 174 2.16 16.64 -29.48
N ALA A 175 1.78 17.90 -29.68
CA ALA A 175 1.26 18.79 -28.65
C ALA A 175 0.06 18.12 -27.97
N LEU A 176 0.20 17.94 -26.67
CA LEU A 176 -0.73 17.16 -25.87
C LEU A 176 -1.97 18.00 -25.52
N PRO A 177 -3.20 17.43 -25.59
CA PRO A 177 -4.35 18.05 -24.97
C PRO A 177 -4.12 18.13 -23.45
N VAL A 178 -4.02 19.37 -22.94
CA VAL A 178 -3.88 19.67 -21.52
C VAL A 178 -5.25 19.61 -20.88
N SER A 179 -5.45 18.77 -19.85
CA SER A 179 -6.63 18.87 -19.00
C SER A 179 -6.32 18.52 -17.55
N GLY A 180 -6.85 19.32 -16.64
CA GLY A 180 -6.34 19.55 -15.28
C GLY A 180 -6.74 18.56 -14.19
N SER A 181 -7.14 17.32 -14.52
CA SER A 181 -7.49 16.33 -13.49
C SER A 181 -6.57 15.11 -13.57
N GLY A 182 -5.72 14.93 -12.57
CA GLY A 182 -4.92 13.71 -12.42
C GLY A 182 -5.80 12.47 -12.44
N TRP A 183 -5.37 11.44 -13.17
CA TRP A 183 -6.14 10.20 -13.33
C TRP A 183 -6.26 9.48 -11.99
N ARG A 184 -7.41 9.61 -11.33
CA ARG A 184 -7.74 8.91 -10.06
C ARG A 184 -8.54 7.62 -10.28
N GLY A 185 -8.35 6.98 -11.43
CA GLY A 185 -9.01 5.72 -11.77
C GLY A 185 -8.33 4.49 -11.14
N PHE A 186 -8.99 3.34 -11.26
CA PHE A 186 -8.38 2.05 -10.90
C PHE A 186 -7.13 1.79 -11.75
N THR A 187 -6.01 1.50 -11.11
CA THR A 187 -4.75 1.12 -11.75
C THR A 187 -4.42 -0.34 -11.49
N ARG A 188 -3.66 -0.95 -12.40
CA ARG A 188 -3.10 -2.30 -12.27
C ARG A 188 -1.58 -2.19 -12.30
N SER A 189 -0.92 -2.96 -11.44
CA SER A 189 0.54 -3.00 -11.40
C SER A 189 1.09 -3.97 -12.45
N VAL A 190 2.07 -3.51 -13.24
CA VAL A 190 2.79 -4.33 -14.23
C VAL A 190 4.29 -4.15 -14.00
N ALA A 191 5.06 -5.24 -13.96
CA ALA A 191 6.51 -5.18 -13.84
C ALA A 191 7.15 -5.32 -15.23
N LEU A 192 8.00 -4.36 -15.62
CA LEU A 192 8.66 -4.28 -16.92
C LEU A 192 10.18 -4.24 -16.76
N THR A 193 10.90 -4.88 -17.69
CA THR A 193 12.36 -4.71 -17.83
C THR A 193 12.63 -3.65 -18.88
N VAL A 194 13.04 -2.46 -18.45
CA VAL A 194 13.25 -1.29 -19.30
C VAL A 194 14.75 -1.12 -19.58
N GLU A 195 15.11 -0.77 -20.81
CA GLU A 195 16.49 -0.45 -21.20
C GLU A 195 16.97 0.87 -20.57
N GLY A 196 18.27 1.01 -20.37
CA GLY A 196 18.88 2.16 -19.70
C GLY A 196 18.48 3.51 -20.30
N ASP A 197 18.50 3.64 -21.62
CA ASP A 197 18.18 4.90 -22.31
C ASP A 197 16.70 5.27 -22.15
N ALA A 198 15.81 4.29 -22.32
CA ALA A 198 14.38 4.46 -22.08
C ALA A 198 14.09 4.83 -20.61
N TYR A 199 14.86 4.29 -19.67
CA TYR A 199 14.75 4.61 -18.25
C TYR A 199 15.17 6.06 -17.95
N VAL A 200 16.27 6.55 -18.53
CA VAL A 200 16.71 7.95 -18.34
C VAL A 200 15.64 8.92 -18.85
N ARG A 201 15.10 8.68 -20.05
CA ARG A 201 14.02 9.49 -20.61
C ARG A 201 12.75 9.44 -19.77
N LEU A 202 12.38 8.25 -19.29
CA LEU A 202 11.25 8.09 -18.39
C LEU A 202 11.42 8.89 -17.10
N ARG A 203 12.64 8.94 -16.56
CA ARG A 203 12.96 9.70 -15.36
C ARG A 203 12.79 11.20 -15.58
N GLU A 204 13.29 11.74 -16.69
CA GLU A 204 13.09 13.15 -17.04
C GLU A 204 11.60 13.50 -17.13
N ILE A 205 10.79 12.61 -17.72
CA ILE A 205 9.33 12.80 -17.79
C ILE A 205 8.70 12.77 -16.39
N ALA A 206 9.13 11.83 -15.53
CA ALA A 206 8.62 11.70 -14.17
C ALA A 206 8.95 12.93 -13.31
N GLU A 207 10.18 13.43 -13.40
CA GLU A 207 10.65 14.63 -12.69
C GLU A 207 9.85 15.87 -13.12
N ASN A 208 9.64 16.05 -14.43
CA ASN A 208 8.96 17.23 -14.96
C ASN A 208 7.43 17.23 -14.75
N SER A 209 6.81 16.05 -14.75
CA SER A 209 5.36 15.94 -14.92
C SER A 209 4.64 15.08 -13.87
N PHE A 210 5.35 14.22 -13.12
CA PHE A 210 4.73 13.25 -12.22
C PHE A 210 5.25 13.31 -10.77
N ASN A 211 5.82 14.44 -10.34
CA ASN A 211 6.42 14.59 -9.01
C ASN A 211 7.46 13.48 -8.72
N ASP A 212 8.28 13.13 -9.71
CA ASP A 212 9.28 12.06 -9.62
C ASP A 212 8.68 10.63 -9.44
N ASP A 213 7.37 10.44 -9.69
CA ASP A 213 6.75 9.10 -9.70
C ASP A 213 6.94 8.40 -11.07
N LEU A 214 8.05 7.66 -11.18
CA LEU A 214 8.37 6.81 -12.34
C LEU A 214 7.26 5.80 -12.68
N ARG A 215 6.49 5.32 -11.69
CA ARG A 215 5.49 4.26 -11.88
C ARG A 215 4.28 4.79 -12.62
N ASP A 216 3.87 6.00 -12.26
CA ASP A 216 2.75 6.71 -12.88
C ASP A 216 3.16 7.24 -14.26
N ALA A 217 4.37 7.77 -14.41
CA ALA A 217 4.91 8.20 -15.71
C ALA A 217 4.93 7.05 -16.73
N ALA A 218 5.42 5.88 -16.34
CA ALA A 218 5.46 4.71 -17.22
C ALA A 218 4.04 4.21 -17.54
N GLY A 219 3.17 4.15 -16.53
CA GLY A 219 1.77 3.78 -16.73
C GLY A 219 1.03 4.68 -17.70
N TRP A 220 1.30 5.99 -17.65
CA TRP A 220 0.77 6.98 -18.58
C TRP A 220 1.30 6.81 -20.00
N LEU A 221 2.60 6.60 -20.17
CA LEU A 221 3.21 6.34 -21.49
C LEU A 221 2.67 5.06 -22.13
N ILE A 222 2.52 4.00 -21.34
CA ILE A 222 1.93 2.74 -21.80
C ILE A 222 0.49 2.97 -22.26
N ALA A 223 -0.31 3.69 -21.48
CA ALA A 223 -1.69 4.03 -21.85
C ALA A 223 -1.75 4.80 -23.17
N ARG A 224 -0.83 5.74 -23.36
CA ARG A 224 -0.69 6.48 -24.61
C ARG A 224 -0.30 5.57 -25.79
N GLY A 225 0.65 4.67 -25.59
CA GLY A 225 1.11 3.73 -26.62
C GLY A 225 0.04 2.77 -27.10
N VAL A 226 -0.90 2.37 -26.22
CA VAL A 226 -2.08 1.57 -26.62
C VAL A 226 -3.25 2.41 -27.17
N GLY A 227 -3.01 3.70 -27.44
CA GLY A 227 -4.00 4.62 -27.99
C GLY A 227 -5.12 4.99 -27.03
N VAL A 228 -4.93 4.87 -25.72
CA VAL A 228 -5.85 5.45 -24.75
C VAL A 228 -5.53 6.93 -24.65
N ALA A 229 -6.51 7.77 -24.97
CA ALA A 229 -6.39 9.21 -24.85
C ALA A 229 -6.25 9.57 -23.37
N MET A 230 -5.02 9.91 -22.97
CA MET A 230 -4.68 10.37 -21.63
C MET A 230 -4.39 11.86 -21.69
N THR A 231 -4.91 12.60 -20.73
CA THR A 231 -4.57 14.01 -20.52
C THR A 231 -3.13 14.10 -20.02
N ASN A 232 -2.37 15.10 -20.49
CA ASN A 232 -1.05 15.33 -19.93
C ASN A 232 -1.20 15.75 -18.47
N PRO A 233 -0.50 15.12 -17.51
CA PRO A 233 -0.38 15.73 -16.19
C PRO A 233 0.07 17.18 -16.34
N VAL A 234 -0.66 18.08 -15.69
CA VAL A 234 -0.21 19.46 -15.57
C VAL A 234 1.07 19.41 -14.76
N PRO A 235 2.21 19.93 -15.29
CA PRO A 235 3.43 19.97 -14.51
C PRO A 235 3.07 20.64 -13.20
N VAL A 236 3.31 19.94 -12.09
CA VAL A 236 3.12 20.52 -10.77
C VAL A 236 4.19 21.58 -10.70
N ARG A 237 3.83 22.81 -11.10
CA ARG A 237 4.72 23.96 -10.96
C ARG A 237 5.13 23.91 -9.49
N PRO A 238 6.43 23.74 -9.19
CA PRO A 238 6.86 23.71 -7.80
C PRO A 238 6.25 24.95 -7.19
N VAL A 239 5.34 24.75 -6.23
CA VAL A 239 4.65 25.87 -5.59
C VAL A 239 5.79 26.70 -5.07
N ALA A 240 6.05 27.83 -5.74
CA ALA A 240 7.17 28.70 -5.43
C ALA A 240 7.07 28.89 -3.93
N ALA A 241 8.11 28.45 -3.21
CA ALA A 241 8.10 28.29 -1.76
C ALA A 241 7.31 29.47 -1.20
N ALA A 242 6.16 29.16 -0.59
CA ALA A 242 5.22 30.18 -0.14
C ALA A 242 6.05 31.28 0.53
N PRO A 243 5.89 32.55 0.13
CA PRO A 243 6.74 33.62 0.64
C PRO A 243 6.79 33.47 2.15
N ALA A 244 8.01 33.33 2.69
CA ALA A 244 8.23 33.08 4.10
C ALA A 244 7.28 34.00 4.90
N PRO A 245 6.50 33.47 5.86
CA PRO A 245 5.53 34.28 6.58
C PRO A 245 6.27 35.51 7.06
N ALA A 246 5.85 36.69 6.59
CA ALA A 246 6.44 37.96 6.98
C ALA A 246 6.52 37.93 8.50
N SER A 247 7.74 37.89 9.02
CA SER A 247 8.00 37.89 10.45
C SER A 247 7.30 39.12 10.99
N LEU A 248 6.19 38.92 11.70
CA LEU A 248 5.52 39.95 12.47
C LEU A 248 6.52 40.35 13.56
N ALA A 249 7.36 41.33 13.23
CA ALA A 249 8.17 42.04 14.18
C ALA A 249 7.22 42.68 15.19
N ALA A 250 7.17 42.08 16.38
CA ALA A 250 6.67 42.73 17.58
C ALA A 250 7.56 43.95 17.83
N GLY A 251 6.97 45.15 17.82
CA GLY A 251 7.70 46.38 18.04
C GLY A 251 6.84 47.63 18.04
N SER A 252 6.23 47.89 19.20
CA SER A 252 5.92 49.21 19.76
C SER A 252 4.85 50.10 19.08
N ALA A 253 3.70 50.21 19.75
CA ALA A 253 2.90 51.44 19.77
C ALA A 253 3.71 52.57 20.46
N PRO A 254 3.44 53.87 20.15
CA PRO A 254 2.37 54.52 20.91
C PRO A 254 1.54 55.59 20.14
N ASP A 255 0.37 55.84 20.74
CA ASP A 255 -0.34 57.12 20.93
C ASP A 255 -1.00 57.94 19.79
N THR A 256 -2.33 58.06 19.96
CA THR A 256 -3.22 59.24 19.80
C THR A 256 -3.36 60.05 18.48
N ALA A 257 -4.56 59.85 17.88
CA ALA A 257 -5.57 60.86 17.48
C ALA A 257 -5.39 61.69 16.18
N PRO A 258 -6.46 62.33 15.61
CA PRO A 258 -7.89 62.01 15.64
C PRO A 258 -8.60 61.97 14.26
N ARG A 259 -9.66 61.15 14.21
CA ARG A 259 -10.97 61.34 13.56
C ARG A 259 -11.12 62.50 12.54
N ALA A 260 -11.25 62.15 11.25
CA ALA A 260 -11.82 63.01 10.22
C ALA A 260 -13.01 62.34 9.49
N VAL A 261 -14.12 63.07 9.61
CA VAL A 261 -15.45 63.05 8.99
C VAL A 261 -15.59 62.47 7.57
N ARG A 262 -16.63 61.64 7.41
CA ARG A 262 -17.29 61.10 6.19
C ARG A 262 -18.01 62.21 5.38
N PRO A 263 -18.12 62.12 4.03
CA PRO A 263 -19.45 61.87 3.44
C PRO A 263 -19.49 60.96 2.18
N PRO A 264 -20.70 60.48 1.79
CA PRO A 264 -20.95 59.46 0.76
C PRO A 264 -21.59 59.99 -0.54
N ALA A 265 -21.43 59.27 -1.66
CA ALA A 265 -22.25 59.25 -2.89
C ALA A 265 -21.45 58.48 -3.96
N ALA A 266 -21.96 57.75 -4.96
CA ALA A 266 -23.28 57.33 -5.43
C ALA A 266 -23.01 56.24 -6.52
N PRO A 267 -24.02 55.48 -6.97
CA PRO A 267 -23.86 54.38 -7.94
C PRO A 267 -23.99 54.85 -9.40
N THR A 268 -23.25 54.23 -10.32
CA THR A 268 -23.49 54.36 -11.77
C THR A 268 -23.58 53.00 -12.45
N THR A 269 -24.78 52.77 -12.95
CA THR A 269 -25.27 51.96 -14.08
C THR A 269 -24.35 51.66 -15.27
N SER A 270 -24.65 50.50 -15.88
CA SER A 270 -24.81 50.26 -17.34
C SER A 270 -23.56 50.05 -18.22
N THR A 271 -23.52 48.89 -18.90
CA THR A 271 -23.25 48.66 -20.36
C THR A 271 -23.16 47.14 -20.59
N GLN A 272 -24.21 46.46 -21.01
CA GLN A 272 -24.59 46.12 -22.39
C GLN A 272 -23.51 45.39 -23.24
N LYS A 273 -23.87 44.14 -23.62
CA LYS A 273 -24.00 43.64 -25.01
C LYS A 273 -22.75 43.11 -25.76
N ALA A 274 -22.75 41.78 -25.97
CA ALA A 274 -22.49 41.06 -27.23
C ALA A 274 -22.68 39.55 -26.94
N VAL A 275 -23.78 38.88 -27.26
CA VAL A 275 -24.18 38.33 -28.57
C VAL A 275 -23.01 37.71 -29.34
N ALA A 276 -22.82 36.40 -29.17
CA ALA A 276 -22.10 35.55 -30.11
C ALA A 276 -23.04 34.42 -30.54
N THR A 277 -23.68 34.66 -31.67
CA THR A 277 -24.33 33.66 -32.53
C THR A 277 -23.23 32.83 -33.16
N VAL A 278 -23.22 31.50 -32.97
CA VAL A 278 -22.42 30.60 -33.83
C VAL A 278 -23.32 29.52 -34.38
N ALA A 279 -23.29 29.46 -35.71
CA ALA A 279 -24.13 28.68 -36.58
C ALA A 279 -23.89 27.17 -36.44
N THR A 280 -25.00 26.45 -36.46
CA THR A 280 -25.09 25.06 -36.90
C THR A 280 -24.80 24.98 -38.39
N GLU A 281 -23.67 24.37 -38.75
CA GLU A 281 -23.40 23.98 -40.14
C GLU A 281 -23.51 22.46 -40.25
N THR A 282 -24.66 22.03 -40.75
CA THR A 282 -24.94 20.73 -41.31
C THR A 282 -24.27 20.63 -42.67
N VAL A 283 -23.33 19.71 -42.85
CA VAL A 283 -22.92 19.25 -44.20
C VAL A 283 -23.06 17.75 -44.25
N SER A 284 -24.18 17.35 -44.88
CA SER A 284 -24.33 16.07 -45.56
C SER A 284 -23.37 16.01 -46.73
N ALA A 285 -22.66 14.89 -46.86
CA ALA A 285 -22.08 14.47 -48.13
C ALA A 285 -22.22 12.94 -48.23
N GLU A 286 -23.25 12.54 -48.95
CA GLU A 286 -23.39 11.29 -49.70
C GLU A 286 -22.11 10.98 -50.49
N SER A 287 -21.56 9.78 -50.33
CA SER A 287 -21.69 8.65 -51.26
C SER A 287 -20.36 8.36 -51.94
N GLN A 288 -19.82 7.16 -51.70
CA GLN A 288 -19.31 6.35 -52.81
C GLN A 288 -19.26 4.87 -52.45
N THR A 289 -19.87 4.14 -53.37
CA THR A 289 -19.97 2.71 -53.56
C THR A 289 -18.60 2.07 -53.75
N GLU A 290 -18.53 0.80 -53.34
CA GLU A 290 -18.03 -0.32 -54.14
C GLU A 290 -16.85 -1.10 -53.56
N GLU A 291 -17.03 -2.42 -53.65
CA GLU A 291 -16.04 -3.45 -53.91
C GLU A 291 -15.86 -4.52 -52.82
N ALA A 292 -16.32 -5.70 -53.21
CA ALA A 292 -16.42 -6.91 -52.44
C ALA A 292 -15.07 -7.64 -52.34
N ALA A 293 -14.76 -8.21 -51.17
CA ALA A 293 -13.78 -9.28 -51.03
C ALA A 293 -14.05 -10.13 -49.77
N PRO A 294 -13.54 -11.38 -49.71
CA PRO A 294 -14.30 -12.53 -49.25
C PRO A 294 -14.19 -12.85 -47.75
N ALA A 295 -15.18 -13.61 -47.31
CA ALA A 295 -15.31 -14.19 -45.97
C ALA A 295 -14.08 -15.03 -45.58
N VAL A 296 -13.36 -14.57 -44.56
CA VAL A 296 -12.39 -15.37 -43.81
C VAL A 296 -13.07 -15.84 -42.54
N GLU A 297 -13.23 -17.16 -42.42
CA GLU A 297 -13.84 -17.84 -41.29
C GLU A 297 -13.09 -17.51 -39.98
N ALA A 298 -13.82 -16.94 -39.02
CA ALA A 298 -13.28 -16.61 -37.71
C ALA A 298 -13.06 -17.87 -36.86
N PRO A 299 -11.88 -18.05 -36.23
CA PRO A 299 -11.63 -19.18 -35.33
C PRO A 299 -12.50 -19.05 -34.07
N THR A 300 -13.27 -20.11 -33.81
CA THR A 300 -14.17 -20.24 -32.67
C THR A 300 -13.38 -20.15 -31.36
N ALA A 301 -13.40 -18.97 -30.74
CA ALA A 301 -12.80 -18.73 -29.44
C ALA A 301 -13.53 -19.55 -28.37
N ARG A 302 -12.86 -20.61 -27.87
CA ARG A 302 -13.32 -21.38 -26.71
C ARG A 302 -13.32 -20.46 -25.48
N LEU A 303 -14.52 -20.06 -25.07
CA LEU A 303 -14.82 -19.38 -23.81
C LEU A 303 -14.35 -20.25 -22.63
N ILE A 304 -13.14 -20.01 -22.14
CA ILE A 304 -12.71 -20.51 -20.83
C ILE A 304 -13.44 -19.65 -19.80
N ALA A 305 -14.54 -20.17 -19.28
CA ALA A 305 -15.32 -19.55 -18.22
C ALA A 305 -14.39 -19.22 -17.04
N ALA A 306 -14.20 -17.92 -16.80
CA ALA A 306 -13.43 -17.44 -15.66
C ALA A 306 -14.03 -18.04 -14.38
N VAL A 307 -13.24 -18.87 -13.70
CA VAL A 307 -13.55 -19.44 -12.39
C VAL A 307 -13.83 -18.28 -11.44
N ARG A 308 -15.12 -17.95 -11.27
CA ARG A 308 -15.59 -16.98 -10.29
C ARG A 308 -15.25 -17.57 -8.92
N ARG A 309 -14.13 -17.13 -8.34
CA ARG A 309 -13.81 -17.40 -6.94
C ARG A 309 -15.03 -16.97 -6.12
N ARG A 310 -15.75 -17.94 -5.57
CA ARG A 310 -16.83 -17.69 -4.61
C ARG A 310 -16.26 -16.75 -3.55
N SER A 311 -16.85 -15.57 -3.43
CA SER A 311 -16.63 -14.69 -2.29
C SER A 311 -16.96 -15.49 -1.04
N GLU A 312 -15.94 -15.87 -0.28
CA GLU A 312 -16.13 -16.44 1.04
C GLU A 312 -17.05 -15.49 1.83
N PRO A 313 -18.00 -16.04 2.61
CA PRO A 313 -18.90 -15.23 3.42
C PRO A 313 -18.06 -14.35 4.33
N ARG A 314 -18.12 -13.04 4.07
CA ARG A 314 -17.38 -12.03 4.82
C ARG A 314 -17.83 -12.15 6.28
N ALA A 315 -16.88 -12.34 7.20
CA ALA A 315 -17.19 -12.38 8.61
C ALA A 315 -18.03 -11.14 8.99
N PRO A 316 -19.08 -11.30 9.82
CA PRO A 316 -19.91 -10.18 10.25
C PRO A 316 -19.01 -9.10 10.86
N LEU A 317 -19.18 -7.86 10.39
CA LEU A 317 -18.44 -6.74 10.94
C LEU A 317 -18.83 -6.59 12.42
N PRO A 318 -17.85 -6.35 13.33
CA PRO A 318 -18.17 -6.05 14.71
C PRO A 318 -19.07 -4.79 14.77
N PRO A 319 -19.99 -4.71 15.73
CA PRO A 319 -20.87 -3.55 15.87
C PRO A 319 -20.05 -2.27 16.01
N ASP A 320 -20.52 -1.19 15.36
CA ASP A 320 -19.78 0.08 15.19
C ASP A 320 -19.36 0.75 16.51
N ASP A 321 -20.01 0.39 17.61
CA ASP A 321 -19.81 0.93 18.97
C ASP A 321 -18.64 0.28 19.73
N SER A 322 -18.05 -0.80 19.20
CA SER A 322 -16.96 -1.51 19.91
C SER A 322 -15.61 -0.79 19.84
N ALA A 323 -15.46 0.19 18.93
CA ALA A 323 -14.19 0.88 18.70
C ALA A 323 -14.19 2.28 19.34
N PRO A 324 -13.09 2.68 20.02
CA PRO A 324 -12.94 4.01 20.61
C PRO A 324 -13.19 5.13 19.60
N ASP A 325 -13.73 6.26 20.05
CA ASP A 325 -13.90 7.43 19.18
C ASP A 325 -12.54 8.10 18.86
N GLY A 326 -12.50 8.90 17.80
CA GLY A 326 -11.29 9.60 17.35
C GLY A 326 -10.66 10.47 18.44
N ASP A 327 -11.47 11.20 19.20
CA ASP A 327 -11.00 12.04 20.30
C ASP A 327 -10.40 11.22 21.45
N GLU A 328 -10.95 10.04 21.72
CA GLU A 328 -10.43 9.13 22.73
C GLU A 328 -9.07 8.56 22.32
N LEU A 329 -8.93 8.13 21.05
CA LEU A 329 -7.65 7.67 20.50
C LEU A 329 -6.57 8.75 20.59
N ARG A 330 -6.95 10.01 20.34
CA ARG A 330 -6.05 11.16 20.48
C ARG A 330 -5.58 11.34 21.93
N ARG A 331 -6.49 11.29 22.91
CA ARG A 331 -6.15 11.39 24.34
C ARG A 331 -5.22 10.24 24.76
N ARG A 332 -5.54 9.00 24.38
CA ARG A 332 -4.67 7.84 24.64
C ARG A 332 -3.27 8.06 24.06
N ARG A 333 -3.16 8.54 22.82
CA ARG A 333 -1.86 8.84 22.20
C ARG A 333 -1.06 9.89 22.99
N GLU A 334 -1.73 10.94 23.45
CA GLU A 334 -1.11 12.00 24.26
C GLU A 334 -0.63 11.46 25.62
N ILE A 335 -1.39 10.58 26.27
CA ILE A 335 -1.00 9.88 27.52
C ILE A 335 0.24 8.99 27.31
N VAL A 336 0.30 8.21 26.23
CA VAL A 336 1.48 7.38 25.91
C VAL A 336 2.68 8.23 25.46
N ALA A 337 2.50 9.54 25.26
CA ALA A 337 3.51 10.46 24.74
C ALA A 337 4.13 9.95 23.42
N VAL A 338 3.27 9.61 22.44
CA VAL A 338 3.68 9.14 21.12
C VAL A 338 3.28 10.17 20.05
N SER A 339 4.20 10.46 19.13
CA SER A 339 3.88 11.35 18.02
C SER A 339 2.94 10.66 17.04
N GLN A 340 2.12 11.43 16.33
CA GLN A 340 1.23 10.89 15.29
C GLN A 340 2.02 10.16 14.17
N ARG A 341 3.26 10.59 13.90
CA ARG A 341 4.15 9.95 12.92
C ARG A 341 4.55 8.55 13.38
N ASP A 342 4.90 8.39 14.66
CA ASP A 342 5.35 7.12 15.22
C ASP A 342 4.19 6.13 15.35
N LEU A 343 3.01 6.62 15.74
CA LEU A 343 1.79 5.81 15.74
C LEU A 343 1.43 5.32 14.34
N ALA A 344 1.55 6.18 13.32
CA ALA A 344 1.33 5.80 11.92
C ALA A 344 2.33 4.72 11.46
N ALA A 345 3.61 4.88 11.80
CA ALA A 345 4.64 3.88 11.49
C ALA A 345 4.37 2.54 12.19
N ALA A 346 4.03 2.56 13.50
CA ALA A 346 3.75 1.35 14.27
C ALA A 346 2.49 0.61 13.80
N SER A 347 1.44 1.35 13.43
CA SER A 347 0.18 0.77 12.94
C SER A 347 0.22 0.39 11.46
N GLY A 348 1.26 0.77 10.71
CA GLY A 348 1.33 0.58 9.25
C GLY A 348 0.29 1.40 8.49
N LEU A 349 -0.12 2.55 9.04
CA LEU A 349 -1.07 3.48 8.45
C LEU A 349 -0.36 4.76 7.98
N SER A 350 -0.99 5.53 7.10
CA SER A 350 -0.46 6.85 6.75
C SER A 350 -0.74 7.87 7.85
N ARG A 351 0.18 8.81 8.08
CA ARG A 351 0.01 9.88 9.07
C ARG A 351 -1.28 10.69 8.86
N GLY A 352 -1.61 10.97 7.60
CA GLY A 352 -2.84 11.68 7.24
C GLY A 352 -4.10 10.91 7.62
N LEU A 353 -4.10 9.59 7.46
CA LEU A 353 -5.21 8.73 7.85
C LEU A 353 -5.42 8.72 9.37
N VAL A 354 -4.34 8.63 10.15
CA VAL A 354 -4.41 8.76 11.62
C VAL A 354 -5.00 10.10 12.01
N ALA A 355 -4.57 11.20 11.37
CA ALA A 355 -5.09 12.54 11.63
C ALA A 355 -6.57 12.71 11.27
N GLU A 356 -7.06 12.03 10.23
CA GLU A 356 -8.48 12.05 9.86
C GLU A 356 -9.34 11.24 10.82
N VAL A 357 -8.82 10.13 11.34
CA VAL A 357 -9.49 9.31 12.36
C VAL A 357 -9.56 10.06 13.69
N GLU A 358 -8.46 10.64 14.16
CA GLU A 358 -8.43 11.42 15.41
C GLU A 358 -9.35 12.66 15.35
N ARG A 359 -9.60 13.23 14.17
CA ARG A 359 -10.55 14.34 13.98
C ARG A 359 -12.00 13.90 13.78
N GLY A 360 -12.29 12.59 13.85
CA GLY A 360 -13.62 12.05 13.60
C GLY A 360 -14.11 12.15 12.15
N ARG A 361 -13.24 12.55 11.20
CA ARG A 361 -13.61 12.66 9.77
C ARG A 361 -13.77 11.29 9.10
N ARG A 362 -13.07 10.27 9.60
CA ARG A 362 -13.22 8.87 9.14
C ARG A 362 -13.60 7.96 10.30
N ARG A 363 -14.76 7.31 10.17
CA ARG A 363 -15.34 6.44 11.21
C ARG A 363 -15.21 4.94 10.89
N HIS A 364 -14.12 4.54 10.26
CA HIS A 364 -13.94 3.13 9.89
C HIS A 364 -13.54 2.29 11.11
N VAL A 365 -14.43 1.42 11.59
CA VAL A 365 -14.28 0.62 12.83
C VAL A 365 -12.96 -0.13 12.89
N LEU A 366 -12.61 -0.87 11.82
CA LEU A 366 -11.38 -1.66 11.80
C LEU A 366 -10.12 -0.80 11.91
N THR A 367 -10.17 0.43 11.39
CA THR A 367 -9.03 1.36 11.47
C THR A 367 -8.89 1.89 12.89
N ARG A 368 -10.02 2.24 13.54
CA ARG A 368 -10.04 2.68 14.94
C ARG A 368 -9.56 1.58 15.89
N ALA A 369 -10.08 0.36 15.72
CA ALA A 369 -9.67 -0.81 16.49
C ALA A 369 -8.16 -1.08 16.36
N ARG A 370 -7.61 -1.04 15.13
CA ARG A 370 -6.18 -1.22 14.90
C ARG A 370 -5.32 -0.13 15.56
N ILE A 371 -5.76 1.12 15.53
CA ILE A 371 -5.07 2.23 16.20
C ILE A 371 -5.10 2.02 17.73
N ALA A 372 -6.23 1.62 18.29
CA ALA A 372 -6.38 1.31 19.70
C ALA A 372 -5.40 0.19 20.14
N GLU A 373 -5.43 -0.96 19.46
CA GLU A 373 -4.54 -2.09 19.73
C GLU A 373 -3.05 -1.70 19.65
N THR A 374 -2.69 -0.85 18.69
CA THR A 374 -1.33 -0.34 18.54
C THR A 374 -0.94 0.55 19.73
N LEU A 375 -1.86 1.41 20.20
CA LEU A 375 -1.63 2.25 21.38
C LEU A 375 -1.48 1.43 22.65
N ASP A 376 -2.32 0.41 22.84
CA ASP A 376 -2.26 -0.49 23.99
C ASP A 376 -0.92 -1.25 24.00
N SER A 377 -0.47 -1.73 22.83
CA SER A 377 0.85 -2.36 22.67
C SER A 377 2.02 -1.41 22.97
N LEU A 378 1.92 -0.14 22.57
CA LEU A 378 2.94 0.88 22.85
C LEU A 378 2.95 1.30 24.32
N ALA A 379 1.78 1.36 24.96
CA ALA A 379 1.63 1.66 26.37
C ALA A 379 2.23 0.55 27.23
N ALA A 380 1.92 -0.71 26.92
CA ALA A 380 2.52 -1.87 27.57
C ALA A 380 4.05 -1.87 27.46
N LYS A 381 4.61 -1.56 26.29
CA LYS A 381 6.07 -1.45 26.08
C LYS A 381 6.72 -0.32 26.89
N LYS A 382 5.99 0.76 27.17
CA LYS A 382 6.47 1.89 27.98
C LYS A 382 6.18 1.73 29.47
N GLY A 383 5.46 0.69 29.89
CA GLY A 383 4.98 0.55 31.27
C GLY A 383 3.93 1.60 31.67
N VAL A 384 3.23 2.20 30.70
CA VAL A 384 2.15 3.17 30.94
C VAL A 384 0.83 2.41 30.98
N SER A 385 0.12 2.47 32.11
CA SER A 385 -1.24 1.92 32.21
C SER A 385 -2.23 2.87 31.54
N LEU A 386 -2.95 2.40 30.52
CA LEU A 386 -4.06 3.11 29.88
C LEU A 386 -5.40 2.79 30.56
N ALA A 387 -5.42 2.64 31.88
CA ALA A 387 -6.67 2.49 32.61
C ALA A 387 -7.53 3.73 32.36
N ILE A 388 -8.51 3.58 31.48
CA ILE A 388 -9.49 4.60 31.18
C ILE A 388 -10.40 4.59 32.39
N GLU A 389 -10.25 5.58 33.27
CA GLU A 389 -11.36 5.93 34.15
C GLU A 389 -12.55 6.17 33.24
N ALA A 390 -13.48 5.21 33.22
CA ALA A 390 -14.75 5.38 32.56
C ALA A 390 -15.30 6.73 33.05
N PRO A 391 -15.64 7.67 32.16
CA PRO A 391 -16.12 8.97 32.60
C PRO A 391 -17.29 8.70 33.52
N ALA A 392 -17.20 9.16 34.78
CA ALA A 392 -18.29 9.03 35.74
C ALA A 392 -19.51 9.66 35.08
N VAL A 393 -20.41 8.80 34.59
CA VAL A 393 -21.65 9.23 33.96
C VAL A 393 -22.44 9.86 35.10
N ALA A 394 -22.47 11.19 35.13
CA ALA A 394 -23.33 11.92 36.04
C ALA A 394 -24.77 11.57 35.64
N VAL A 395 -25.38 10.69 36.44
CA VAL A 395 -26.79 10.27 36.31
C VAL A 395 -27.70 11.42 36.69
#